data_AF-A0A2V7C2C4-F1
#
_entry.id   AF-A0A2V7C2C4-F1
#
_cell.length_a   1.000
_cell.length_b   1.000
_cell.length_c   1.000
_cell.angle_alpha   90.00
_cell.angle_beta   90.00
_cell.angle_gamma   90.00
#
_symmetry.space_group_name_H-M   'P 1'
#
loop_
_entity.id
_entity.type
_entity.pdbx_description
1 polymer ?
#
loop_
_entity_poly.entity_id
_entity_poly.type
_entity_poly.pdbx_seq_one_letter_code
_entity_poly.pdbx_strand_id
1 'polypeptide(L)'
;MLAAAERDLPAGFFSLTALEVYIRETFAAFGLKNSFAALDRELFIPAIDLDRAQRVVFGRNGLRERLWQQIDLFDAIEFSHFYTPRIDFNRPAVKLAAAVGLPLLGTSDSHLDEQFGTTFSLIEADLSVESVLAAVKHGRLSIVSRPLTLSRCLSIVARQALANARVAVRARLRPTSPAGETILTPR
;
A
#
# COMPACT_ATOMS: atom_id res chain seq x y z
N MET A 1 -21.45 0.34 9.16
CA MET A 1 -20.78 -0.84 9.74
C MET A 1 -19.71 -1.49 8.85
N LEU A 2 -19.53 -1.10 7.56
CA LEU A 2 -18.45 -1.63 6.70
C LEU A 2 -17.03 -1.08 7.02
N ALA A 3 -16.93 0.14 7.54
CA ALA A 3 -15.64 0.82 7.73
C ALA A 3 -14.76 0.25 8.86
N ALA A 4 -15.30 -0.63 9.73
CA ALA A 4 -14.55 -1.14 10.89
C ALA A 4 -13.76 -2.43 10.60
N ALA A 5 -14.06 -3.14 9.50
CA ALA A 5 -13.38 -4.38 9.13
C ALA A 5 -12.24 -4.18 8.10
N GLU A 6 -12.11 -2.97 7.54
CA GLU A 6 -11.17 -2.66 6.45
C GLU A 6 -9.78 -2.26 6.96
N ARG A 7 -9.62 -1.98 8.27
CA ARG A 7 -8.34 -1.54 8.85
C ARG A 7 -7.31 -2.66 9.06
N ASP A 8 -7.71 -3.92 8.92
CA ASP A 8 -6.91 -5.09 9.34
C ASP A 8 -6.45 -6.00 8.18
N LEU A 9 -6.55 -5.55 6.92
CA LEU A 9 -6.17 -6.35 5.74
C LEU A 9 -4.84 -5.87 5.12
N PRO A 10 -3.95 -6.76 4.63
CA PRO A 10 -2.65 -6.33 4.15
C PRO A 10 -2.69 -5.93 2.65
N ALA A 11 -1.75 -5.09 2.21
CA ALA A 11 -1.79 -4.37 0.92
C ALA A 11 -1.69 -5.31 -0.32
N GLY A 12 -2.61 -5.22 -1.28
CA GLY A 12 -2.62 -6.07 -2.50
C GLY A 12 -3.78 -7.07 -2.59
N PHE A 13 -4.73 -6.97 -1.65
CA PHE A 13 -5.75 -7.98 -1.43
C PHE A 13 -7.19 -7.47 -1.45
N PHE A 14 -7.43 -6.34 -2.12
CA PHE A 14 -8.76 -5.79 -2.30
C PHE A 14 -9.07 -5.64 -3.78
N SER A 15 -10.18 -6.22 -4.24
CA SER A 15 -10.85 -5.71 -5.44
C SER A 15 -11.74 -4.57 -4.99
N LEU A 16 -11.40 -3.36 -5.43
CA LEU A 16 -12.22 -2.18 -5.17
C LEU A 16 -13.47 -2.18 -6.04
N THR A 17 -13.76 -3.17 -6.87
CA THR A 17 -14.87 -3.12 -7.85
C THR A 17 -16.24 -2.98 -7.19
N ALA A 18 -16.52 -3.69 -6.10
CA ALA A 18 -17.79 -3.53 -5.38
C ALA A 18 -17.89 -2.14 -4.71
N LEU A 19 -16.78 -1.66 -4.15
CA LEU A 19 -16.68 -0.30 -3.62
C LEU A 19 -16.80 0.74 -4.74
N GLU A 20 -16.23 0.47 -5.92
CA GLU A 20 -16.24 1.33 -7.10
C GLU A 20 -17.65 1.44 -7.67
N VAL A 21 -18.37 0.32 -7.79
CA VAL A 21 -19.78 0.30 -8.20
C VAL A 21 -20.64 1.04 -7.18
N TYR A 22 -20.47 0.75 -5.89
CA TYR A 22 -21.17 1.44 -4.82
C TYR A 22 -20.90 2.96 -4.83
N ILE A 23 -19.64 3.37 -4.95
CA ILE A 23 -19.25 4.79 -5.04
C ILE A 23 -19.83 5.41 -6.32
N ARG A 24 -19.78 4.72 -7.46
CA ARG A 24 -20.32 5.19 -8.74
C ARG A 24 -21.82 5.45 -8.67
N GLU A 25 -22.58 4.49 -8.17
CA GLU A 25 -24.03 4.57 -8.05
C GLU A 25 -24.43 5.63 -7.01
N THR A 26 -23.75 5.66 -5.87
CA THR A 26 -24.01 6.65 -4.81
C THR A 26 -23.68 8.06 -5.29
N PHE A 27 -22.53 8.27 -5.95
CA PHE A 27 -22.16 9.58 -6.47
C PHE A 27 -23.14 10.04 -7.55
N ALA A 28 -23.53 9.17 -8.47
CA ALA A 28 -24.53 9.49 -9.47
C ALA A 28 -25.88 9.89 -8.84
N ALA A 29 -26.33 9.19 -7.79
CA ALA A 29 -27.57 9.50 -7.09
C ALA A 29 -27.56 10.89 -6.41
N PHE A 30 -26.39 11.41 -6.04
CA PHE A 30 -26.21 12.74 -5.45
C PHE A 30 -25.68 13.80 -6.44
N GLY A 31 -25.60 13.49 -7.74
CA GLY A 31 -25.05 14.40 -8.75
C GLY A 31 -23.54 14.67 -8.63
N LEU A 32 -22.81 13.81 -7.92
CA LEU A 32 -21.36 13.86 -7.73
C LEU A 32 -20.62 13.10 -8.83
N LYS A 33 -19.38 13.48 -9.10
CA LYS A 33 -18.59 12.97 -10.23
C LYS A 33 -17.65 11.84 -9.79
N ASN A 34 -17.77 10.66 -10.40
CA ASN A 34 -16.93 9.47 -10.12
C ASN A 34 -15.74 9.34 -11.09
N SER A 35 -15.08 10.45 -11.37
CA SER A 35 -13.85 10.50 -12.16
C SER A 35 -13.03 11.68 -11.67
N PHE A 36 -11.76 11.46 -11.36
CA PHE A 36 -10.87 12.52 -10.89
C PHE A 36 -10.69 13.63 -11.93
N ALA A 37 -10.70 13.30 -13.23
CA ALA A 37 -10.62 14.27 -14.30
C ALA A 37 -11.90 15.13 -14.44
N ALA A 38 -13.02 14.66 -13.87
CA ALA A 38 -14.29 15.37 -13.94
C ALA A 38 -14.50 16.30 -12.73
N LEU A 39 -13.78 16.11 -11.62
CA LEU A 39 -13.94 16.91 -10.41
C LEU A 39 -13.65 18.39 -10.65
N ASP A 40 -14.51 19.26 -10.10
CA ASP A 40 -14.31 20.72 -10.15
C ASP A 40 -13.23 21.20 -9.16
N ARG A 41 -12.63 20.29 -8.38
CA ARG A 41 -11.65 20.54 -7.31
C ARG A 41 -10.53 19.51 -7.36
N GLU A 42 -9.35 19.89 -6.86
CA GLU A 42 -8.10 19.15 -6.99
C GLU A 42 -7.97 17.97 -6.00
N LEU A 43 -7.42 16.82 -6.46
CA LEU A 43 -7.28 15.58 -5.69
C LEU A 43 -5.89 15.48 -5.02
N PHE A 44 -5.79 14.75 -3.91
CA PHE A 44 -4.54 14.43 -3.22
C PHE A 44 -4.44 12.90 -2.92
N ILE A 45 -3.23 12.29 -2.97
CA ILE A 45 -2.85 10.88 -2.69
C ILE A 45 -2.02 10.74 -1.42
N PRO A 46 -2.41 9.89 -0.47
CA PRO A 46 -1.69 9.73 0.79
C PRO A 46 -0.32 9.03 0.69
N ALA A 47 0.71 9.55 1.33
CA ALA A 47 1.97 8.94 1.73
C ALA A 47 2.14 9.08 3.26
N ILE A 48 3.18 8.48 3.84
CA ILE A 48 3.47 8.58 5.28
C ILE A 48 4.74 9.41 5.47
N ASP A 49 4.61 10.54 6.14
CA ASP A 49 5.71 11.33 6.69
C ASP A 49 6.35 10.54 7.84
N LEU A 50 7.60 10.12 7.64
CA LEU A 50 8.33 9.31 8.61
C LEU A 50 8.77 10.12 9.84
N ASP A 51 9.00 11.43 9.71
CA ASP A 51 9.40 12.27 10.85
C ASP A 51 8.27 12.45 11.86
N ARG A 52 7.03 12.44 11.38
CA ARG A 52 5.84 12.71 12.20
C ARG A 52 4.92 11.51 12.40
N ALA A 53 5.19 10.40 11.72
CA ALA A 53 4.28 9.26 11.60
C ALA A 53 2.86 9.68 11.15
N GLN A 54 2.79 10.63 10.22
CA GLN A 54 1.53 11.24 9.75
C GLN A 54 1.27 10.94 8.28
N ARG A 55 0.00 10.80 7.92
CA ARG A 55 -0.44 10.60 6.53
C ARG A 55 -0.48 11.95 5.79
N VAL A 56 0.35 12.14 4.77
CA VAL A 56 0.46 13.36 3.92
C VAL A 56 -0.14 13.09 2.55
N VAL A 57 -0.81 14.04 1.88
CA VAL A 57 -1.64 13.75 0.70
C VAL A 57 -1.21 14.58 -0.56
N PHE A 58 -0.98 13.97 -1.75
CA PHE A 58 -0.32 14.46 -2.99
C PHE A 58 -1.16 14.31 -4.30
N GLY A 59 -1.56 15.29 -5.13
CA GLY A 59 -2.26 14.87 -6.39
C GLY A 59 -2.70 15.81 -7.53
N ARG A 60 -1.97 16.86 -7.92
CA ARG A 60 -2.23 17.59 -9.20
C ARG A 60 -1.45 17.09 -10.43
N ASN A 61 -2.11 16.47 -11.41
CA ASN A 61 -1.56 16.23 -12.77
C ASN A 61 -0.55 15.05 -12.93
N GLY A 62 -1.00 13.81 -12.69
CA GLY A 62 -0.26 12.62 -13.16
C GLY A 62 0.88 12.17 -12.24
N LEU A 63 0.64 11.10 -11.50
CA LEU A 63 1.55 10.47 -10.51
C LEU A 63 2.99 10.29 -11.00
N ARG A 64 3.20 9.95 -12.27
CA ARG A 64 4.54 9.68 -12.82
C ARG A 64 5.35 10.96 -13.02
N GLU A 65 4.72 12.04 -13.47
CA GLU A 65 5.39 13.34 -13.64
C GLU A 65 5.56 14.04 -12.29
N ARG A 66 4.60 13.87 -11.38
CA ARG A 66 4.69 14.41 -10.02
C ARG A 66 5.65 13.71 -9.10
N LEU A 67 5.89 12.41 -9.26
CA LEU A 67 6.85 11.68 -8.42
C LEU A 67 8.22 12.36 -8.45
N TRP A 68 8.64 12.83 -9.63
CA TRP A 68 9.87 13.61 -9.78
C TRP A 68 9.79 14.99 -9.11
N GLN A 69 8.63 15.65 -9.19
CA GLN A 69 8.41 16.98 -8.58
C GLN A 69 8.29 16.94 -7.06
N GLN A 70 8.01 15.77 -6.50
CA GLN A 70 7.69 15.56 -5.09
C GLN A 70 8.63 14.55 -4.44
N ILE A 71 9.76 14.26 -5.09
CA ILE A 71 10.73 13.24 -4.64
C ILE A 71 11.36 13.61 -3.29
N ASP A 72 11.42 14.91 -3.00
CA ASP A 72 11.88 15.51 -1.75
C ASP A 72 11.03 15.10 -0.53
N LEU A 73 9.82 14.59 -0.75
CA LEU A 73 8.93 14.12 0.31
C LEU A 73 9.16 12.66 0.70
N PHE A 74 10.12 11.97 0.06
CA PHE A 74 10.43 10.57 0.32
C PHE A 74 11.83 10.43 0.93
N ASP A 75 11.93 9.63 2.00
CA ASP A 75 13.21 9.32 2.65
C ASP A 75 13.89 8.06 2.08
N ALA A 76 13.13 7.22 1.36
CA ALA A 76 13.62 5.99 0.73
C ALA A 76 12.65 5.52 -0.37
N ILE A 77 13.12 4.63 -1.24
CA ILE A 77 12.32 3.98 -2.29
C ILE A 77 12.23 2.48 -2.02
N GLU A 78 11.03 1.91 -2.10
CA GLU A 78 10.83 0.49 -1.84
C GLU A 78 11.51 -0.42 -2.87
N PHE A 79 12.12 -1.49 -2.37
CA PHE A 79 12.52 -2.67 -3.14
C PHE A 79 11.61 -3.83 -2.75
N SER A 80 10.74 -4.21 -3.68
CA SER A 80 9.71 -5.23 -3.49
C SER A 80 10.29 -6.64 -3.50
N HIS A 81 9.73 -7.51 -2.65
CA HIS A 81 10.02 -8.94 -2.67
C HIS A 81 9.49 -9.67 -3.91
N PHE A 82 8.55 -9.06 -4.65
CA PHE A 82 7.78 -9.76 -5.67
C PHE A 82 8.46 -9.73 -7.04
N TYR A 83 9.57 -10.46 -7.15
CA TYR A 83 10.31 -10.64 -8.39
C TYR A 83 10.86 -12.05 -8.53
N THR A 84 11.26 -12.40 -9.75
CA THR A 84 11.93 -13.66 -10.08
C THR A 84 13.26 -13.37 -10.75
N PRO A 85 14.15 -14.36 -10.97
CA PRO A 85 15.41 -14.12 -11.67
C PRO A 85 15.22 -13.61 -13.11
N ARG A 86 14.04 -13.85 -13.72
CA ARG A 86 13.74 -13.45 -15.11
C ARG A 86 12.85 -12.22 -15.22
N ILE A 87 12.06 -11.94 -14.20
CA ILE A 87 11.08 -10.85 -14.17
C ILE A 87 11.33 -10.03 -12.93
N ASP A 88 11.85 -8.82 -13.13
CA ASP A 88 12.27 -7.91 -12.06
C ASP A 88 11.66 -6.53 -12.25
N PHE A 89 10.62 -6.24 -11.48
CA PHE A 89 9.93 -4.96 -11.46
C PHE A 89 10.64 -3.91 -10.59
N ASN A 90 11.71 -4.27 -9.86
CA ASN A 90 12.45 -3.32 -9.05
C ASN A 90 13.38 -2.42 -9.87
N ARG A 91 13.68 -2.78 -11.13
CA ARG A 91 14.64 -2.03 -11.97
C ARG A 91 14.33 -0.52 -12.09
N PRO A 92 13.08 -0.08 -12.30
CA PRO A 92 12.77 1.35 -12.32
C PRO A 92 13.00 2.02 -10.96
N ALA A 93 12.66 1.35 -9.86
CA ALA A 93 12.86 1.85 -8.50
C ALA A 93 14.35 2.00 -8.17
N VAL A 94 15.17 1.01 -8.53
CA VAL A 94 16.64 1.06 -8.39
C VAL A 94 17.24 2.22 -9.19
N LYS A 95 16.79 2.40 -10.44
CA LYS A 95 17.25 3.52 -11.28
C LYS A 95 16.84 4.87 -10.71
N LEU A 96 15.62 4.98 -10.21
CA LEU A 96 15.11 6.21 -9.59
C LEU A 96 15.94 6.55 -8.35
N ALA A 97 16.09 5.60 -7.41
CA ALA A 97 16.88 5.75 -6.20
C ALA A 97 18.31 6.25 -6.47
N ALA A 98 18.99 5.62 -7.43
CA ALA A 98 20.31 6.06 -7.84
C ALA A 98 20.31 7.47 -8.45
N ALA A 99 19.29 7.84 -9.23
CA ALA A 99 19.20 9.15 -9.87
C ALA A 99 18.91 10.30 -8.89
N VAL A 100 18.18 10.03 -7.80
CA VAL A 100 17.72 11.05 -6.84
C VAL A 100 18.48 11.02 -5.52
N GLY A 101 19.41 10.09 -5.35
CA GLY A 101 20.22 9.93 -4.14
C GLY A 101 19.47 9.38 -2.93
N LEU A 102 18.31 8.77 -3.13
CA LEU A 102 17.53 8.14 -2.06
C LEU A 102 17.96 6.68 -1.87
N PRO A 103 18.01 6.19 -0.62
CA PRO A 103 18.28 4.80 -0.34
C PRO A 103 17.11 3.90 -0.78
N LEU A 104 17.41 2.64 -1.07
CA LEU A 104 16.39 1.62 -1.29
C LEU A 104 16.01 0.96 0.03
N LEU A 105 14.74 0.72 0.28
CA LEU A 105 14.24 0.03 1.48
C LEU A 105 13.57 -1.29 1.07
N GLY A 106 14.17 -2.41 1.45
CA GLY A 106 13.64 -3.74 1.19
C GLY A 106 12.52 -4.11 2.16
N THR A 107 11.36 -4.49 1.62
CA THR A 107 10.18 -4.93 2.38
C THR A 107 9.73 -6.30 1.87
N SER A 108 9.06 -7.08 2.74
CA SER A 108 8.48 -8.37 2.35
C SER A 108 7.01 -8.29 1.96
N ASP A 109 6.35 -7.17 2.29
CA ASP A 109 4.89 -6.96 2.20
C ASP A 109 4.11 -8.27 2.41
N SER A 110 4.32 -8.89 3.57
CA SER A 110 3.94 -10.29 3.80
C SER A 110 2.46 -10.44 4.15
N HIS A 111 1.76 -11.30 3.41
CA HIS A 111 0.37 -11.76 3.70
C HIS A 111 0.33 -13.24 4.01
N LEU A 112 1.42 -13.93 3.71
CA LEU A 112 1.65 -15.35 3.91
C LEU A 112 3.02 -15.53 4.55
N ASP A 113 3.16 -16.51 5.44
CA ASP A 113 4.42 -16.81 6.12
C ASP A 113 5.58 -17.06 5.15
N GLU A 114 5.29 -17.58 3.95
CA GLU A 114 6.28 -17.86 2.91
C GLU A 114 6.86 -16.61 2.24
N GLN A 115 6.24 -15.43 2.43
CA GLN A 115 6.78 -14.13 1.99
C GLN A 115 7.75 -13.55 3.03
N PHE A 116 7.61 -13.93 4.30
CA PHE A 116 8.43 -13.40 5.38
C PHE A 116 9.91 -13.76 5.17
N GLY A 117 10.79 -12.77 5.34
CA GLY A 117 12.24 -12.96 5.18
C GLY A 117 12.71 -13.15 3.73
N THR A 118 11.84 -13.02 2.72
CA THR A 118 12.27 -13.06 1.31
C THR A 118 12.99 -11.78 0.89
N THR A 119 12.54 -10.63 1.39
CA THR A 119 13.20 -9.33 1.24
C THR A 119 13.05 -8.53 2.52
N PHE A 120 14.15 -7.99 3.03
CA PHE A 120 14.20 -7.15 4.22
C PHE A 120 15.43 -6.24 4.18
N SER A 121 15.42 -5.21 5.03
CA SER A 121 16.56 -4.30 5.19
C SER A 121 17.29 -4.60 6.49
N LEU A 122 18.61 -4.70 6.43
CA LEU A 122 19.49 -4.63 7.60
C LEU A 122 19.81 -3.16 7.83
N ILE A 123 19.41 -2.62 8.98
CA ILE A 123 19.54 -1.20 9.33
C ILE A 123 20.55 -1.08 10.46
N GLU A 124 21.55 -0.23 10.29
CA GLU A 124 22.55 0.07 11.31
C GLU A 124 22.04 1.20 12.22
N ALA A 125 21.43 0.80 13.33
CA ALA A 125 20.79 1.70 14.29
C ALA A 125 20.71 1.07 15.68
N ASP A 126 20.51 1.92 16.69
CA ASP A 126 20.09 1.48 18.03
C ASP A 126 18.64 0.98 17.99
N LEU A 127 18.22 0.24 19.02
CA LEU A 127 16.85 -0.28 19.16
C LEU A 127 15.85 0.81 19.60
N SER A 128 15.77 1.90 18.84
CA SER A 128 14.75 2.94 18.97
C SER A 128 14.19 3.34 17.61
N VAL A 129 12.96 3.83 17.59
CA VAL A 129 12.29 4.27 16.35
C VAL A 129 13.07 5.41 15.71
N GLU A 130 13.50 6.39 16.50
CA GLU A 130 14.23 7.57 16.05
C GLU A 130 15.56 7.19 15.41
N SER A 131 16.29 6.23 16.01
CA SER A 131 17.58 5.78 15.49
C SER A 131 17.41 5.04 14.16
N VAL A 132 16.38 4.18 14.07
CA VAL A 132 16.03 3.47 12.82
C VAL A 132 15.65 4.44 11.72
N LEU A 133 14.77 5.41 11.98
CA LEU A 133 14.35 6.40 11.00
C LEU A 133 15.52 7.27 10.53
N ALA A 134 16.37 7.71 11.46
CA ALA A 134 17.58 8.45 11.13
C ALA A 134 18.53 7.61 10.26
N ALA A 135 18.71 6.32 10.58
CA ALA A 135 19.54 5.42 9.77
C ALA A 135 18.99 5.24 8.36
N VAL A 136 17.66 5.10 8.20
CA VAL A 136 17.01 5.06 6.88
C VAL A 136 17.28 6.33 6.11
N LYS A 137 17.00 7.51 6.68
CA LYS A 137 17.21 8.82 6.05
C LYS A 137 18.66 9.06 5.61
N HIS A 138 19.63 8.52 6.35
CA HIS A 138 21.06 8.63 6.04
C HIS A 138 21.59 7.47 5.18
N GLY A 139 20.72 6.57 4.71
CA GLY A 139 21.12 5.42 3.89
C GLY A 139 22.00 4.39 4.59
N ARG A 140 21.97 4.33 5.93
CA ARG A 140 22.70 3.34 6.75
C ARG A 140 21.97 2.00 6.78
N LEU A 141 21.77 1.42 5.60
CA LEU A 141 21.06 0.16 5.46
C LEU A 141 21.53 -0.63 4.23
N SER A 142 21.31 -1.94 4.27
CA SER A 142 21.51 -2.83 3.12
C SER A 142 20.30 -3.74 2.91
N ILE A 143 19.98 -4.01 1.64
CA ILE A 143 18.88 -4.90 1.30
C ILE A 143 19.38 -6.33 1.23
N VAL A 144 18.70 -7.22 1.94
CA VAL A 144 18.82 -8.67 1.77
C VAL A 144 17.57 -9.14 1.04
N SER A 145 17.75 -9.72 -0.13
CA SER A 145 16.64 -10.17 -0.97
C SER A 145 16.94 -11.48 -1.67
N ARG A 146 15.91 -12.32 -1.83
CA ARG A 146 15.95 -13.57 -2.59
C ARG A 146 14.80 -13.58 -3.59
N PRO A 147 15.06 -13.84 -4.88
CA PRO A 147 14.00 -13.91 -5.87
C PRO A 147 13.07 -15.08 -5.59
N LEU A 148 11.79 -14.90 -5.87
CA LEU A 148 10.80 -15.95 -5.84
C LEU A 148 10.94 -16.87 -7.06
N THR A 149 10.56 -18.13 -6.89
CA THR A 149 10.31 -19.02 -8.03
C THR A 149 8.96 -18.65 -8.66
N LEU A 150 8.79 -18.95 -9.95
CA LEU A 150 7.49 -18.75 -10.62
C LEU A 150 6.35 -19.50 -9.91
N SER A 151 6.62 -20.73 -9.43
CA SER A 151 5.64 -21.51 -8.67
C SER A 151 5.26 -20.84 -7.35
N ARG A 152 6.21 -20.21 -6.65
CA ARG A 152 5.93 -19.44 -5.43
C ARG A 152 5.14 -18.17 -5.75
N CYS A 153 5.47 -17.44 -6.80
CA CYS A 153 4.66 -16.29 -7.24
C CYS A 153 3.20 -16.70 -7.50
N LEU A 154 2.99 -17.77 -8.27
CA LEU A 154 1.65 -18.28 -8.57
C LEU A 154 0.92 -18.78 -7.32
N SER A 155 1.62 -19.49 -6.42
CA SER A 155 1.08 -19.92 -5.12
C SER A 155 0.63 -18.73 -4.28
N ILE A 156 1.49 -17.72 -4.13
CA ILE A 156 1.18 -16.51 -3.36
C ILE A 156 -0.09 -15.88 -3.93
N VAL A 157 -0.13 -15.62 -5.24
CA VAL A 157 -1.29 -15.02 -5.92
C VAL A 157 -2.57 -15.86 -5.74
N ALA A 158 -2.49 -17.18 -5.87
CA ALA A 158 -3.65 -18.06 -5.75
C ALA A 158 -4.15 -18.22 -4.30
N ARG A 159 -3.23 -18.40 -3.34
CA ARG A 159 -3.54 -18.50 -1.91
C ARG A 159 -4.11 -17.19 -1.38
N GLN A 160 -3.56 -16.09 -1.87
CA GLN A 160 -4.24 -14.82 -1.81
C GLN A 160 -5.63 -15.00 -2.44
N ALA A 161 -5.86 -15.10 -3.75
CA ALA A 161 -7.22 -15.11 -4.31
C ALA A 161 -8.25 -15.99 -3.54
N LEU A 162 -7.85 -17.18 -3.05
CA LEU A 162 -8.64 -18.05 -2.19
C LEU A 162 -8.96 -17.48 -0.80
N ALA A 163 -7.99 -16.93 -0.06
CA ALA A 163 -8.25 -16.33 1.26
C ALA A 163 -9.22 -15.14 1.13
N ASN A 164 -9.13 -14.38 0.03
CA ASN A 164 -10.07 -13.33 -0.31
C ASN A 164 -11.48 -13.87 -0.56
N ALA A 165 -11.61 -14.92 -1.36
CA ALA A 165 -12.89 -15.56 -1.62
C ALA A 165 -13.53 -16.10 -0.33
N ARG A 166 -12.74 -16.71 0.57
CA ARG A 166 -13.21 -17.20 1.87
C ARG A 166 -13.74 -16.08 2.77
N VAL A 167 -13.06 -14.94 2.81
CA VAL A 167 -13.51 -13.76 3.56
C VAL A 167 -14.82 -13.22 2.97
N ALA A 168 -14.91 -13.12 1.64
CA ALA A 168 -16.13 -12.68 0.97
C ALA A 168 -17.34 -13.61 1.22
N VAL A 169 -17.13 -14.93 1.25
CA VAL A 169 -18.19 -15.90 1.58
C VAL A 169 -18.61 -15.76 3.05
N ARG A 170 -17.67 -15.67 3.99
CA ARG A 170 -17.98 -15.45 5.42
C ARG A 170 -18.74 -14.15 5.67
N ALA A 171 -18.42 -13.08 4.94
CA ALA A 171 -19.14 -11.81 5.03
C ALA A 171 -20.59 -11.92 4.55
N ARG A 172 -20.86 -12.70 3.49
CA ARG A 172 -22.23 -12.97 3.01
C ARG A 172 -23.06 -13.84 3.96
N LEU A 173 -22.40 -14.70 4.72
CA LEU A 173 -23.03 -15.61 5.69
C LEU A 173 -23.21 -15.00 7.08
N ARG A 174 -22.69 -13.80 7.33
CA ARG A 174 -22.86 -13.10 8.61
C ARG A 174 -24.32 -12.62 8.72
N PRO A 175 -25.08 -13.02 9.75
CA PRO A 175 -26.39 -12.45 9.99
C PRO A 175 -26.26 -10.94 10.21
N THR A 176 -27.20 -10.17 9.66
CA THR A 176 -27.31 -8.73 9.91
C THR A 176 -27.43 -8.50 11.42
N SER A 177 -26.43 -7.85 12.03
CA SER A 177 -26.59 -7.35 13.40
C SER A 177 -27.82 -6.44 13.45
N PRO A 178 -28.67 -6.53 14.49
CA PRO A 178 -29.70 -5.52 14.71
C PRO A 178 -29.02 -4.16 14.78
N ALA A 179 -29.68 -3.14 14.23
CA ALA A 179 -29.16 -1.79 14.06
C ALA A 179 -28.54 -1.27 15.38
N GLY A 180 -27.22 -1.37 15.51
CA GLY A 180 -26.48 -0.80 16.61
C GLY A 180 -26.31 0.69 16.36
N GLU A 181 -26.66 1.51 17.35
CA GLU A 181 -26.38 2.94 17.38
C GLU A 181 -24.92 3.19 16.99
N THR A 182 -24.72 3.87 15.86
CA THR A 182 -23.41 4.32 15.40
C THR A 182 -23.15 5.73 15.93
N ILE A 183 -21.87 6.06 16.17
CA ILE A 183 -21.34 7.37 16.65
C ILE A 183 -21.82 8.61 15.84
N LEU A 184 -22.52 8.42 14.72
CA LEU A 184 -23.08 9.47 13.87
C LEU A 184 -24.59 9.72 14.08
N THR A 185 -25.27 9.00 14.97
CA THR A 185 -26.63 9.40 15.39
C THR A 185 -26.51 10.61 16.31
N PRO A 186 -27.10 11.77 15.95
CA PRO A 186 -27.14 12.92 16.84
C PRO A 186 -27.88 12.55 18.12
N ARG A 187 -27.33 12.94 19.27
CA ARG A 187 -28.06 12.96 20.54
C ARG A 187 -29.04 14.12 20.58
#